data_AF-A0A536HM86-F1
#
_entry.id   AF-A0A536HM86-F1
#
_cell.length_a   1.000
_cell.length_b   1.000
_cell.length_c   1.000
_cell.angle_alpha   90.00
_cell.angle_beta   90.00
_cell.angle_gamma   90.00
#
_symmetry.space_group_name_H-M   'P 1'
#
loop_
_entity.id
_entity.type
_entity.pdbx_description
1 polymer ?
#
loop_
_entity_poly.entity_id
_entity_poly.type
_entity_poly.pdbx_seq_one_letter_code
_entity_poly.pdbx_strand_id
1 'polypeptide(L)'
;MAQFWSTAPAFGTGQDPKPDYLAPNTAVITTLNPPRYVIKKVPANNGTATVPGAPGVLLHNNTPQAHDYVVYYPGQYTNPLLVPAVGDDLDSRYIFLNGVYWFNTGGSISMTGGVISNTSTGLPHYANGQGATDLPPGPDGTDGVEFYLDSTSTFVSANTALTASSVFFVAPNIVQPSTVPAGAGGGSVHIAFYIASTNLAAISWTDQNFNASLSNAPIFQVWGTVFDASQGGSAVYLRAVQLGPHNLNPTDADPSGQYAVNGELIGFTMTLDLGNIFGSQAGTPPDCSSGTPDWTGHYGKPGLMVQYNKNFAPAPGVNSYLVI
;
A
#
# COMPACT_ATOMS: atom_id res chain seq x y z
N MET A 1 -3.32 -10.37 32.93
CA MET A 1 -3.44 -9.41 31.81
C MET A 1 -2.11 -8.70 31.69
N ALA A 2 -1.30 -9.00 30.68
CA ALA A 2 -0.04 -8.31 30.45
C ALA A 2 -0.21 -7.35 29.26
N GLN A 3 -0.08 -6.05 29.54
CA GLN A 3 -0.04 -4.99 28.54
C GLN A 3 1.27 -5.09 27.76
N PHE A 4 1.17 -5.09 26.42
CA PHE A 4 2.28 -5.05 25.47
C PHE A 4 2.91 -3.66 25.28
N TRP A 5 2.78 -2.78 26.26
CA TRP A 5 3.31 -1.44 26.18
C TRP A 5 4.52 -1.35 27.12
N SER A 6 5.74 -1.40 26.57
CA SER A 6 6.79 -0.62 27.21
C SER A 6 6.31 0.82 27.23
N THR A 7 6.58 1.57 28.30
CA THR A 7 6.39 3.03 28.28
C THR A 7 6.93 3.55 26.96
N ALA A 8 6.07 4.23 26.19
CA ALA A 8 6.50 4.86 24.96
C ALA A 8 7.76 5.66 25.29
N PRO A 9 8.88 5.50 24.54
CA PRO A 9 10.01 6.40 24.70
C PRO A 9 9.44 7.82 24.65
N ALA A 10 9.93 8.71 25.52
CA ALA A 10 9.49 10.09 25.50
C ALA A 10 9.56 10.58 24.05
N PHE A 11 8.44 11.08 23.52
CA PHE A 11 8.40 11.63 22.17
C PHE A 11 9.63 12.52 22.01
N GLY A 12 10.49 12.15 21.07
CA GLY A 12 11.71 12.92 20.83
C GLY A 12 11.29 14.37 20.59
N THR A 13 11.98 15.33 21.20
CA THR A 13 11.73 16.75 20.94
C THR A 13 11.97 17.02 19.45
N GLY A 14 10.90 17.03 18.66
CA GLY A 14 10.96 17.03 17.19
C GLY A 14 9.94 16.12 16.49
N GLN A 15 9.28 15.21 17.22
CA GLN A 15 8.10 14.51 16.73
C GLN A 15 6.86 15.37 17.00
N ASP A 16 6.14 15.72 15.95
CA ASP A 16 4.85 16.40 16.05
C ASP A 16 3.88 15.51 16.83
N PRO A 17 3.39 15.92 18.02
CA PRO A 17 2.44 15.10 18.80
C PRO A 17 1.08 14.94 18.10
N LYS A 18 0.83 15.70 17.01
CA LYS A 18 -0.33 15.58 16.15
C LYS A 18 0.08 15.89 14.70
N PRO A 19 0.72 14.94 13.98
CA PRO A 19 1.16 15.18 12.62
C PRO A 19 -0.02 15.61 11.75
N ASP A 20 0.04 16.83 11.23
CA ASP A 20 -0.91 17.33 10.23
C ASP A 20 -0.22 17.30 8.87
N TYR A 21 -0.37 16.18 8.17
CA TYR A 21 0.19 16.03 6.85
C TYR A 21 -0.65 16.78 5.81
N LEU A 22 0.01 17.53 4.93
CA LEU A 22 -0.65 18.21 3.82
C LEU A 22 -1.42 17.22 2.96
N ALA A 23 -2.68 17.55 2.69
CA ALA A 23 -3.50 16.83 1.73
C ALA A 23 -2.94 17.01 0.31
N PRO A 24 -3.13 16.03 -0.58
CA PRO A 24 -2.78 16.16 -1.98
C PRO A 24 -3.50 17.35 -2.63
N ASN A 25 -2.84 18.01 -3.58
CA ASN A 25 -3.42 19.11 -4.34
C ASN A 25 -4.42 18.58 -5.37
N THR A 26 -5.68 18.46 -4.97
CA THR A 26 -6.74 17.96 -5.84
C THR A 26 -7.09 18.88 -7.01
N ALA A 27 -6.69 20.16 -6.98
CA ALA A 27 -6.99 21.10 -8.05
C ALA A 27 -6.28 20.77 -9.38
N VAL A 28 -5.18 20.00 -9.33
CA VAL A 28 -4.46 19.54 -10.54
C VAL A 28 -4.96 18.18 -11.04
N ILE A 29 -5.81 17.50 -10.27
CA ILE A 29 -6.41 16.21 -10.64
C ILE A 29 -7.66 16.48 -11.47
N THR A 30 -7.48 16.59 -12.79
CA THR A 30 -8.54 17.05 -13.71
C THR A 30 -9.26 15.91 -14.45
N THR A 31 -8.65 14.73 -14.54
CA THR A 31 -9.24 13.58 -15.24
C THR A 31 -10.28 12.89 -14.35
N LEU A 32 -11.55 13.00 -14.73
CA LEU A 32 -12.67 12.32 -14.06
C LEU A 32 -12.89 10.92 -14.63
N ASN A 33 -12.96 9.92 -13.75
CA ASN A 33 -13.09 8.49 -14.01
C ASN A 33 -12.22 8.04 -15.20
N PRO A 34 -10.87 8.08 -15.04
CA PRO A 34 -9.95 7.67 -16.10
C PRO A 34 -10.29 6.28 -16.69
N PRO A 35 -10.02 6.06 -17.98
CA PRO A 35 -10.26 4.77 -18.60
C PRO A 35 -9.36 3.69 -17.99
N ARG A 36 -9.89 2.48 -17.87
CA ARG A 36 -9.13 1.26 -17.61
C ARG A 36 -8.71 0.63 -18.94
N TYR A 37 -7.46 0.18 -19.05
CA TYR A 37 -7.00 -0.59 -20.20
C TYR A 37 -6.68 -2.02 -19.82
N VAL A 38 -7.10 -2.97 -20.67
CA VAL A 38 -6.73 -4.38 -20.54
C VAL A 38 -5.85 -4.76 -21.72
N ILE A 39 -4.60 -5.06 -21.44
CA ILE A 39 -3.61 -5.51 -22.41
C ILE A 39 -3.57 -7.03 -22.34
N LYS A 40 -4.13 -7.66 -23.36
CA LYS A 40 -4.32 -9.11 -23.39
C LYS A 40 -3.03 -9.85 -23.71
N LYS A 41 -2.77 -10.93 -22.96
CA LYS A 41 -1.72 -11.92 -23.22
C LYS A 41 -0.35 -11.30 -23.54
N VAL A 42 0.16 -10.47 -22.61
CA VAL A 42 1.55 -10.02 -22.67
C VAL A 42 2.45 -11.27 -22.66
N PRO A 43 3.33 -11.48 -23.66
CA PRO A 43 4.06 -12.73 -23.82
C PRO A 43 4.86 -13.13 -22.59
N ALA A 44 4.95 -14.44 -22.33
CA ALA A 44 5.80 -14.98 -21.26
C ALA A 44 7.30 -14.71 -21.52
N ASN A 45 8.12 -14.93 -20.49
CA ASN A 45 9.59 -14.95 -20.58
C ASN A 45 10.20 -13.63 -21.10
N ASN A 46 9.93 -12.55 -20.36
CA ASN A 46 10.36 -11.16 -20.64
C ASN A 46 9.64 -10.51 -21.82
N GLY A 47 8.40 -10.91 -22.11
CA GLY A 47 7.56 -10.19 -23.06
C GLY A 47 7.26 -8.78 -22.55
N THR A 48 7.04 -7.85 -23.48
CA THR A 48 6.75 -6.46 -23.15
C THR A 48 5.50 -5.95 -23.85
N ALA A 49 4.88 -4.93 -23.28
CA ALA A 49 3.75 -4.25 -23.89
C ALA A 49 3.74 -2.76 -23.54
N THR A 50 3.33 -1.93 -24.50
CA THR A 50 3.11 -0.50 -24.27
C THR A 50 1.71 -0.25 -23.73
N VAL A 51 1.56 0.85 -22.98
CA VAL A 51 0.28 1.19 -22.37
C VAL A 51 -0.41 2.35 -23.12
N PRO A 52 -1.64 2.16 -23.63
CA PRO A 52 -2.36 3.22 -24.35
C PRO A 52 -2.59 4.47 -23.49
N GLY A 53 -2.15 5.65 -23.94
CA GLY A 53 -2.36 6.89 -23.18
C GLY A 53 -1.38 7.10 -22.01
N ALA A 54 -0.37 6.25 -21.86
CA ALA A 54 0.75 6.47 -20.93
C ALA A 54 2.11 6.33 -21.66
N PRO A 55 2.53 7.36 -22.43
CA PRO A 55 3.81 7.33 -23.14
C PRO A 55 4.98 7.10 -22.18
N GLY A 56 5.89 6.19 -22.54
CA GLY A 56 7.05 5.85 -21.71
C GLY A 56 6.80 4.75 -20.68
N VAL A 57 5.54 4.32 -20.48
CA VAL A 57 5.24 3.12 -19.68
C VAL A 57 5.41 1.88 -20.54
N LEU A 58 6.31 0.99 -20.12
CA LEU A 58 6.53 -0.33 -20.69
C LEU A 58 6.25 -1.38 -19.62
N LEU A 59 5.32 -2.29 -19.89
CA LEU A 59 5.02 -3.42 -19.01
C LEU A 59 5.94 -4.58 -19.33
N HIS A 60 6.31 -5.36 -18.31
CA HIS A 60 7.22 -6.48 -18.42
C HIS A 60 6.61 -7.75 -17.82
N ASN A 61 6.51 -8.81 -18.62
CA ASN A 61 6.12 -10.13 -18.13
C ASN A 61 7.33 -11.05 -18.05
N ASN A 62 7.96 -11.08 -16.87
CA ASN A 62 9.10 -11.94 -16.56
C ASN A 62 8.70 -13.36 -16.14
N THR A 63 7.40 -13.69 -16.14
CA THR A 63 6.92 -15.00 -15.68
C THR A 63 6.85 -16.03 -16.84
N PRO A 64 6.80 -17.34 -16.54
CA PRO A 64 6.74 -18.39 -17.56
C PRO A 64 5.42 -18.48 -18.33
N GLN A 65 4.39 -17.71 -17.94
CA GLN A 65 3.06 -17.73 -18.54
C GLN A 65 2.68 -16.37 -19.09
N ALA A 66 1.84 -16.35 -20.13
CA ALA A 66 1.31 -15.10 -20.65
C ALA A 66 0.13 -14.63 -19.78
N HIS A 67 0.22 -13.40 -19.26
CA HIS A 67 -0.81 -12.80 -18.42
C HIS A 67 -1.51 -11.65 -19.12
N ASP A 68 -2.74 -11.40 -18.72
CA ASP A 68 -3.41 -10.14 -19.00
C ASP A 68 -2.92 -9.08 -18.00
N TYR A 69 -2.70 -7.86 -18.49
CA TYR A 69 -2.35 -6.72 -17.66
C TYR A 69 -3.50 -5.73 -17.68
N VAL A 70 -4.03 -5.40 -16.51
CA VAL A 70 -5.11 -4.43 -16.33
C VAL A 70 -4.51 -3.17 -15.72
N VAL A 71 -4.55 -2.06 -16.44
CA VAL A 71 -3.90 -0.81 -16.07
C VAL A 71 -4.93 0.24 -15.63
N TYR A 72 -4.72 0.78 -14.44
CA TYR A 72 -5.46 1.89 -13.84
C TYR A 72 -4.64 3.17 -13.89
N TYR A 73 -5.32 4.30 -14.09
CA TYR A 73 -4.70 5.61 -14.27
C TYR A 73 -5.00 6.52 -13.07
N PRO A 74 -4.07 7.37 -12.64
CA PRO A 74 -4.37 8.38 -11.63
C PRO A 74 -5.44 9.36 -12.13
N GLY A 75 -6.20 9.93 -11.20
CA GLY A 75 -7.34 10.78 -11.50
C GLY A 75 -8.37 10.79 -10.39
N GLN A 76 -9.49 11.46 -10.65
CA GLN A 76 -10.63 11.49 -9.74
C GLN A 76 -11.59 10.34 -10.06
N TYR A 77 -11.95 9.56 -9.06
CA TYR A 77 -12.88 8.44 -9.13
C TYR A 77 -14.15 8.79 -8.35
N THR A 78 -15.27 8.85 -9.07
CA THR A 78 -16.62 9.00 -8.48
C THR A 78 -17.44 7.73 -8.63
N ASN A 79 -16.85 6.69 -9.24
CA ASN A 79 -17.40 5.35 -9.34
C ASN A 79 -16.50 4.38 -8.56
N PRO A 80 -17.05 3.28 -8.00
CA PRO A 80 -16.23 2.28 -7.34
C PRO A 80 -15.27 1.60 -8.33
N LEU A 81 -14.02 1.44 -7.92
CA LEU A 81 -13.00 0.66 -8.60
C LEU A 81 -12.95 -0.72 -7.96
N LEU A 82 -13.30 -1.75 -8.75
CA LEU A 82 -13.26 -3.15 -8.33
C LEU A 82 -12.08 -3.84 -9.00
N VAL A 83 -11.28 -4.56 -8.21
CA VAL A 83 -10.13 -5.34 -8.67
C VAL A 83 -10.26 -6.76 -8.15
N PRO A 84 -10.55 -7.77 -9.00
CA PRO A 84 -10.88 -7.69 -10.42
C PRO A 84 -12.18 -6.93 -10.68
N ALA A 85 -12.31 -6.33 -11.87
CA ALA A 85 -13.62 -5.96 -12.38
C ALA A 85 -14.32 -7.18 -13.00
N VAL A 86 -15.64 -7.09 -13.20
CA VAL A 86 -16.40 -8.14 -13.88
C VAL A 86 -15.81 -8.40 -15.26
N GLY A 87 -15.42 -9.66 -15.51
CA GLY A 87 -14.84 -10.10 -16.78
C GLY A 87 -13.30 -10.07 -16.85
N ASP A 88 -12.62 -9.56 -15.82
CA ASP A 88 -11.18 -9.71 -15.71
C ASP A 88 -10.82 -11.14 -15.26
N ASP A 89 -9.66 -11.65 -15.73
CA ASP A 89 -9.12 -12.93 -15.26
C ASP A 89 -8.54 -12.73 -13.86
N LEU A 90 -8.81 -13.67 -12.94
CA LEU A 90 -8.28 -13.61 -11.59
C LEU A 90 -6.75 -13.56 -11.61
N ASP A 91 -6.09 -14.30 -12.50
CA ASP A 91 -4.62 -14.34 -12.62
C ASP A 91 -4.02 -13.18 -13.43
N SER A 92 -4.80 -12.11 -13.66
CA SER A 92 -4.28 -10.88 -14.28
C SER A 92 -3.31 -10.13 -13.35
N ARG A 93 -2.43 -9.33 -13.96
CA ARG A 93 -1.60 -8.35 -13.27
C ARG A 93 -2.31 -7.00 -13.28
N TYR A 94 -2.58 -6.43 -12.10
CA TYR A 94 -3.29 -5.17 -11.96
C TYR A 94 -2.31 -4.05 -11.61
N ILE A 95 -2.08 -3.16 -12.58
CA ILE A 95 -1.07 -2.11 -12.50
C ILE A 95 -1.74 -0.78 -12.21
N PHE A 96 -1.36 -0.14 -11.12
CA PHE A 96 -1.67 1.25 -10.85
C PHE A 96 -0.49 2.09 -11.34
N LEU A 97 -0.70 2.95 -12.35
CA LEU A 97 0.32 3.92 -12.75
C LEU A 97 0.60 4.91 -11.62
N ASN A 98 1.83 5.43 -11.54
CA ASN A 98 2.18 6.43 -10.54
C ASN A 98 1.34 7.71 -10.72
N GLY A 99 0.95 8.33 -9.61
CA GLY A 99 0.01 9.45 -9.54
C GLY A 99 -0.95 9.36 -8.36
N VAL A 100 -1.77 10.39 -8.20
CA VAL A 100 -2.85 10.44 -7.19
C VAL A 100 -4.15 9.83 -7.71
N TYR A 101 -4.73 8.92 -6.94
CA TYR A 101 -6.05 8.32 -7.12
C TYR A 101 -7.00 8.92 -6.08
N TRP A 102 -7.76 9.93 -6.48
CA TRP A 102 -8.70 10.60 -5.59
C TRP A 102 -10.08 9.95 -5.67
N PHE A 103 -10.48 9.24 -4.62
CA PHE A 103 -11.82 8.71 -4.48
C PHE A 103 -12.68 9.72 -3.71
N ASN A 104 -13.73 10.20 -4.35
CA ASN A 104 -14.69 11.14 -3.77
C ASN A 104 -16.10 10.52 -3.77
N THR A 105 -17.17 11.29 -3.53
CA THR A 105 -18.56 10.80 -3.42
C THR A 105 -18.91 9.78 -4.53
N GLY A 106 -19.24 8.55 -4.12
CA GLY A 106 -19.55 7.42 -5.00
C GLY A 106 -18.34 6.56 -5.42
N GLY A 107 -17.12 7.06 -5.24
CA GLY A 107 -15.86 6.35 -5.43
C GLY A 107 -15.43 5.60 -4.17
N SER A 108 -14.97 4.36 -4.35
CA SER A 108 -14.27 3.53 -3.37
C SER A 108 -13.37 2.57 -4.16
N ILE A 109 -12.46 1.88 -3.48
CA ILE A 109 -11.64 0.84 -4.08
C ILE A 109 -11.76 -0.47 -3.30
N SER A 110 -12.04 -1.55 -4.02
CA SER A 110 -12.14 -2.89 -3.45
C SER A 110 -11.26 -3.86 -4.24
N MET A 111 -10.32 -4.49 -3.54
CA MET A 111 -9.40 -5.49 -4.07
C MET A 111 -9.75 -6.86 -3.50
N THR A 112 -10.27 -7.77 -4.32
CA THR A 112 -10.76 -9.09 -3.92
C THR A 112 -10.02 -10.26 -4.59
N GLY A 113 -9.13 -9.96 -5.53
CA GLY A 113 -8.46 -10.94 -6.38
C GLY A 113 -7.25 -10.34 -7.10
N GLY A 114 -6.29 -11.19 -7.48
CA GLY A 114 -5.21 -10.84 -8.39
C GLY A 114 -3.87 -10.51 -7.74
N VAL A 115 -2.96 -10.01 -8.56
CA VAL A 115 -1.64 -9.51 -8.14
C VAL A 115 -1.57 -8.05 -8.54
N ILE A 116 -1.47 -7.19 -7.54
CA ILE A 116 -1.75 -5.76 -7.65
C ILE A 116 -0.50 -4.97 -7.23
N SER A 117 -0.04 -4.06 -8.09
CA SER A 117 1.08 -3.19 -7.74
C SER A 117 1.13 -1.89 -8.54
N ASN A 118 2.05 -0.99 -8.17
CA ASN A 118 2.51 0.09 -9.03
C ASN A 118 3.92 -0.18 -9.60
N THR A 119 4.11 -1.35 -10.21
CA THR A 119 5.36 -1.76 -10.86
C THR A 119 5.09 -2.24 -12.29
N SER A 120 6.08 -2.19 -13.18
CA SER A 120 5.93 -2.59 -14.58
C SER A 120 5.59 -4.07 -14.78
N THR A 121 5.91 -4.90 -13.78
CA THR A 121 5.68 -6.34 -13.81
C THR A 121 4.37 -6.78 -13.18
N GLY A 122 3.74 -5.90 -12.39
CA GLY A 122 2.62 -6.27 -11.54
C GLY A 122 3.03 -7.04 -10.28
N LEU A 123 4.32 -7.24 -10.05
CA LEU A 123 4.88 -7.97 -8.92
C LEU A 123 5.65 -7.01 -7.99
N PRO A 124 5.86 -7.39 -6.71
CA PRO A 124 6.74 -6.66 -5.81
C PRO A 124 8.12 -6.40 -6.45
N HIS A 125 8.63 -5.19 -6.27
CA HIS A 125 9.94 -4.77 -6.79
C HIS A 125 10.75 -4.07 -5.71
N TYR A 126 12.04 -4.37 -5.62
CA TYR A 126 12.93 -3.84 -4.60
C TYR A 126 14.21 -3.28 -5.19
N ALA A 127 14.59 -2.10 -4.72
CA ALA A 127 15.88 -1.49 -4.99
C ALA A 127 16.60 -1.26 -3.65
N ASN A 128 17.82 -1.78 -3.51
CA ASN A 128 18.63 -1.61 -2.30
C ASN A 128 17.91 -2.04 -1.00
N GLY A 129 17.17 -3.16 -1.05
CA GLY A 129 16.44 -3.71 0.10
C GLY A 129 15.20 -2.91 0.51
N GLN A 130 14.72 -2.00 -0.35
CA GLN A 130 13.53 -1.19 -0.11
C GLN A 130 12.55 -1.36 -1.27
N GLY A 131 11.26 -1.32 -0.98
CA GLY A 131 10.24 -1.34 -2.03
C GLY A 131 10.40 -0.14 -2.97
N ALA A 132 10.31 -0.40 -4.27
CA ALA A 132 10.48 0.61 -5.31
C ALA A 132 9.47 0.42 -6.43
N THR A 133 9.10 1.52 -7.08
CA THR A 133 8.41 1.50 -8.37
C THR A 133 9.41 1.75 -9.49
N ASP A 134 9.30 0.99 -10.56
CA ASP A 134 10.05 1.15 -11.82
C ASP A 134 9.21 1.82 -12.91
N LEU A 135 8.00 2.27 -12.59
CA LEU A 135 7.16 3.05 -13.47
C LEU A 135 7.64 4.52 -13.51
N PRO A 136 7.51 5.22 -14.65
CA PRO A 136 7.81 6.66 -14.71
C PRO A 136 6.86 7.46 -13.81
N PRO A 137 7.22 8.70 -13.42
CA PRO A 137 6.31 9.60 -12.71
C PRO A 137 5.01 9.84 -13.49
N GLY A 138 3.92 10.04 -12.76
CA GLY A 138 2.63 10.41 -13.30
C GLY A 138 2.63 11.78 -13.96
N PRO A 139 1.55 12.14 -14.70
CA PRO A 139 1.40 13.47 -15.30
C PRO A 139 1.41 14.63 -14.30
N ASP A 140 1.04 14.35 -13.05
CA ASP A 140 1.06 15.27 -11.91
C ASP A 140 2.45 15.38 -11.25
N GLY A 141 3.43 14.65 -11.77
CA GLY A 141 4.80 14.60 -11.27
C GLY A 141 5.06 13.61 -10.14
N THR A 142 4.03 12.89 -9.70
CA THR A 142 4.13 11.95 -8.57
C THR A 142 4.83 10.66 -9.01
N ASP A 143 5.91 10.24 -8.33
CA ASP A 143 6.72 9.06 -8.65
C ASP A 143 6.38 7.81 -7.82
N GLY A 144 5.12 7.69 -7.41
CA GLY A 144 4.56 6.57 -6.67
C GLY A 144 3.05 6.65 -6.71
N VAL A 145 2.37 5.85 -5.90
CA VAL A 145 0.90 5.92 -5.81
C VAL A 145 0.45 6.52 -4.50
N GLU A 146 -0.50 7.43 -4.58
CA GLU A 146 -1.24 7.94 -3.42
C GLU A 146 -2.74 7.74 -3.65
N PHE A 147 -3.38 7.04 -2.74
CA PHE A 147 -4.82 6.86 -2.68
C PHE A 147 -5.41 7.88 -1.71
N TYR A 148 -6.08 8.89 -2.25
CA TYR A 148 -6.74 9.94 -1.46
C TYR A 148 -8.22 9.59 -1.28
N LEU A 149 -8.60 9.24 -0.05
CA LEU A 149 -9.94 8.78 0.32
C LEU A 149 -10.74 9.91 0.98
N ASP A 150 -11.62 10.54 0.21
CA ASP A 150 -12.47 11.65 0.64
C ASP A 150 -13.96 11.25 0.76
N SER A 151 -14.79 12.11 1.37
CA SER A 151 -16.24 11.95 1.49
C SER A 151 -16.63 10.63 2.17
N THR A 152 -17.28 9.70 1.48
CA THR A 152 -17.64 8.38 2.05
C THR A 152 -16.84 7.25 1.41
N SER A 153 -15.70 7.56 0.80
CA SER A 153 -14.88 6.58 0.10
C SER A 153 -14.14 5.66 1.07
N THR A 154 -13.93 4.43 0.61
CA THR A 154 -13.32 3.36 1.39
C THR A 154 -12.31 2.57 0.57
N PHE A 155 -11.33 2.01 1.27
CA PHE A 155 -10.40 1.00 0.76
C PHE A 155 -10.64 -0.33 1.47
N VAL A 156 -10.83 -1.38 0.67
CA VAL A 156 -11.03 -2.76 1.14
C VAL A 156 -10.12 -3.69 0.35
N SER A 157 -9.37 -4.58 1.01
CA SER A 157 -8.41 -5.46 0.32
C SER A 157 -8.48 -6.93 0.74
N ALA A 158 -9.60 -7.60 0.44
CA ALA A 158 -9.86 -9.00 0.81
C ALA A 158 -9.50 -10.00 -0.31
N ASN A 159 -8.22 -10.09 -0.66
CA ASN A 159 -7.74 -10.92 -1.76
C ASN A 159 -7.59 -12.40 -1.38
N THR A 160 -8.72 -13.11 -1.31
CA THR A 160 -8.79 -14.53 -0.87
C THR A 160 -9.01 -15.52 -2.01
N ALA A 161 -9.34 -15.02 -3.21
CA ALA A 161 -9.75 -15.84 -4.35
C ALA A 161 -8.60 -16.60 -5.03
N LEU A 162 -7.35 -16.13 -4.92
CA LEU A 162 -6.16 -16.83 -5.40
C LEU A 162 -5.28 -17.29 -4.25
N THR A 163 -4.56 -18.38 -4.49
CA THR A 163 -3.61 -18.97 -3.53
C THR A 163 -2.24 -18.29 -3.54
N ALA A 164 -2.00 -17.34 -4.45
CA ALA A 164 -0.76 -16.57 -4.60
C ALA A 164 -1.00 -15.08 -4.89
N SER A 165 -1.91 -14.49 -4.13
CA SER A 165 -2.30 -13.08 -4.22
C SER A 165 -1.25 -12.12 -3.65
N SER A 166 -1.18 -10.91 -4.20
CA SER A 166 -0.41 -9.82 -3.58
C SER A 166 -0.99 -8.43 -3.86
N VAL A 167 -0.69 -7.51 -2.95
CA VAL A 167 -0.84 -6.07 -3.03
C VAL A 167 0.50 -5.45 -2.62
N PHE A 168 1.09 -4.68 -3.52
CA PHE A 168 2.37 -4.03 -3.31
C PHE A 168 2.30 -2.58 -3.81
N PHE A 169 2.29 -1.62 -2.89
CA PHE A 169 2.26 -0.20 -3.24
C PHE A 169 3.46 0.54 -2.69
N VAL A 170 4.05 1.38 -3.52
CA VAL A 170 5.13 2.28 -3.15
C VAL A 170 4.59 3.70 -3.22
N ALA A 171 4.62 4.37 -2.07
CA ALA A 171 4.22 5.77 -1.95
C ALA A 171 5.17 6.68 -2.75
N PRO A 172 4.74 7.91 -3.07
CA PRO A 172 5.61 8.87 -3.73
C PRO A 172 6.86 9.15 -2.90
N ASN A 173 8.03 9.17 -3.52
CA ASN A 173 9.26 9.70 -2.93
C ASN A 173 9.52 11.15 -3.40
N ILE A 174 8.97 11.50 -4.55
CA ILE A 174 9.04 12.80 -5.21
C ILE A 174 7.64 13.12 -5.75
N VAL A 175 7.08 14.26 -5.34
CA VAL A 175 5.78 14.76 -5.85
C VAL A 175 5.96 15.90 -6.86
N GLN A 176 7.18 16.02 -7.43
CA GLN A 176 7.61 17.09 -8.36
C GLN A 176 8.81 16.68 -9.26
N PRO A 177 8.68 16.73 -10.60
CA PRO A 177 9.75 17.06 -11.53
C PRO A 177 9.58 18.48 -12.09
N SER A 178 10.67 19.09 -12.55
CA SER A 178 10.92 20.55 -12.76
C SER A 178 10.00 21.37 -13.68
N THR A 179 8.93 20.80 -14.23
CA THR A 179 8.02 21.47 -15.19
C THR A 179 6.72 21.96 -14.56
N VAL A 180 6.43 21.56 -13.32
CA VAL A 180 5.23 21.96 -12.58
C VAL A 180 5.65 23.01 -11.52
N PRO A 181 4.97 24.18 -11.42
CA PRO A 181 5.34 25.20 -10.44
C PRO A 181 5.37 24.67 -9.01
N ALA A 182 6.25 25.21 -8.17
CA ALA A 182 6.34 24.84 -6.75
C ALA A 182 4.95 24.92 -6.08
N GLY A 183 4.48 23.81 -5.50
CA GLY A 183 3.15 23.67 -4.91
C GLY A 183 2.05 23.15 -5.86
N ALA A 184 2.38 22.80 -7.11
CA ALA A 184 1.42 22.30 -8.10
C ALA A 184 1.51 20.79 -8.39
N GLY A 185 2.30 20.04 -7.62
CA GLY A 185 2.29 18.56 -7.65
C GLY A 185 1.03 18.01 -7.02
N GLY A 186 0.53 16.89 -7.56
CA GLY A 186 -0.73 16.32 -7.10
C GLY A 186 -0.64 15.70 -5.71
N GLY A 187 0.46 14.98 -5.42
CA GLY A 187 0.53 14.10 -4.24
C GLY A 187 1.31 14.61 -3.04
N SER A 188 1.31 13.79 -1.99
CA SER A 188 2.04 13.96 -0.74
C SER A 188 3.20 12.96 -0.64
N VAL A 189 4.41 13.48 -0.39
CA VAL A 189 5.60 12.62 -0.29
C VAL A 189 5.45 11.64 0.87
N HIS A 190 5.74 10.38 0.58
CA HIS A 190 5.73 9.22 1.47
C HIS A 190 4.35 8.79 1.97
N ILE A 191 3.26 9.33 1.44
CA ILE A 191 1.90 8.90 1.79
C ILE A 191 1.33 8.03 0.67
N ALA A 192 1.06 6.76 0.97
CA ALA A 192 0.37 5.86 0.05
C ALA A 192 -1.15 5.95 0.22
N PHE A 193 -1.63 6.17 1.43
CA PHE A 193 -3.06 6.33 1.72
C PHE A 193 -3.26 7.56 2.59
N TYR A 194 -4.04 8.51 2.07
CA TYR A 194 -4.46 9.70 2.79
C TYR A 194 -5.98 9.64 2.96
N ILE A 195 -6.48 9.48 4.17
CA ILE A 195 -7.91 9.55 4.49
C ILE A 195 -8.20 11.00 4.91
N ALA A 196 -9.04 11.67 4.12
CA ALA A 196 -9.32 13.09 4.25
C ALA A 196 -9.97 13.42 5.60
N SER A 197 -9.77 14.64 6.08
CA SER A 197 -10.50 15.17 7.24
C SER A 197 -12.00 15.27 7.01
N THR A 198 -12.41 15.37 5.74
CA THR A 198 -13.78 15.34 5.23
C THR A 198 -14.31 13.92 4.99
N ASN A 199 -13.53 12.88 5.27
CA ASN A 199 -14.01 11.52 5.19
C ASN A 199 -14.92 11.18 6.38
N LEU A 200 -16.11 10.67 6.07
CA LEU A 200 -17.18 10.33 7.01
C LEU A 200 -17.53 8.84 6.98
N ALA A 201 -16.77 8.01 6.26
CA ALA A 201 -17.00 6.57 6.26
C ALA A 201 -16.57 6.00 7.61
N ALA A 202 -17.46 5.20 8.24
CA ALA A 202 -17.21 4.62 9.55
C ALA A 202 -15.93 3.76 9.60
N ILE A 203 -15.58 3.12 8.48
CA ILE A 203 -14.33 2.37 8.29
C ILE A 203 -13.80 2.73 6.89
N SER A 204 -12.69 3.44 6.83
CA SER A 204 -12.15 3.97 5.57
C SER A 204 -11.08 3.09 4.97
N TRP A 205 -10.43 2.25 5.77
CA TRP A 205 -9.34 1.37 5.30
C TRP A 205 -9.33 0.08 6.11
N THR A 206 -9.61 -1.05 5.46
CA THR A 206 -9.86 -2.33 6.16
C THR A 206 -9.66 -3.59 5.31
N ASP A 207 -9.79 -4.73 6.00
CA ASP A 207 -9.94 -6.07 5.47
C ASP A 207 -8.81 -6.52 4.55
N GLN A 208 -7.57 -6.44 5.02
CA GLN A 208 -6.41 -7.00 4.34
C GLN A 208 -6.34 -8.54 4.56
N ASN A 209 -7.40 -9.26 4.22
CA ASN A 209 -7.42 -10.73 4.29
C ASN A 209 -6.86 -11.30 2.98
N PHE A 210 -5.78 -12.08 3.07
CA PHE A 210 -5.11 -12.65 1.89
C PHE A 210 -5.11 -14.17 1.93
N ASN A 211 -5.25 -14.82 0.78
CA ASN A 211 -4.96 -16.25 0.61
C ASN A 211 -3.57 -16.45 -0.02
N ALA A 212 -2.76 -17.23 0.68
CA ALA A 212 -1.33 -17.41 0.52
C ALA A 212 -0.89 -18.86 0.48
N SER A 213 -1.85 -19.77 0.53
CA SER A 213 -1.60 -21.19 0.77
C SER A 213 -0.61 -21.84 -0.21
N LEU A 214 -0.39 -21.25 -1.39
CA LEU A 214 0.59 -21.69 -2.38
C LEU A 214 1.65 -20.63 -2.71
N SER A 215 1.70 -19.51 -1.98
CA SER A 215 2.74 -18.49 -2.15
C SER A 215 3.80 -18.61 -1.06
N ASN A 216 5.06 -18.53 -1.49
CA ASN A 216 6.20 -18.47 -0.59
C ASN A 216 6.28 -17.10 0.15
N ALA A 217 5.48 -16.13 -0.29
CA ALA A 217 5.36 -14.80 0.29
C ALA A 217 4.01 -14.19 -0.11
N PRO A 218 2.94 -14.36 0.68
CA PRO A 218 1.80 -13.48 0.50
C PRO A 218 2.13 -12.08 0.99
N ILE A 219 1.75 -11.11 0.19
CA ILE A 219 2.28 -9.76 0.32
C ILE A 219 1.10 -8.82 0.31
N PHE A 220 0.73 -8.32 1.48
CA PHE A 220 0.18 -6.98 1.56
C PHE A 220 1.33 -6.11 2.03
N GLN A 221 1.84 -5.23 1.18
CA GLN A 221 2.96 -4.35 1.51
C GLN A 221 2.66 -2.95 0.99
N VAL A 222 2.65 -2.00 1.92
CA VAL A 222 2.66 -0.58 1.64
C VAL A 222 4.02 -0.03 2.06
N TRP A 223 4.81 0.36 1.06
CA TRP A 223 6.07 1.07 1.22
C TRP A 223 5.80 2.56 1.25
N GLY A 224 5.34 3.03 2.41
CA GLY A 224 4.83 4.37 2.61
C GLY A 224 3.95 4.45 3.86
N THR A 225 3.38 5.63 4.06
CA THR A 225 2.53 5.97 5.19
C THR A 225 1.06 5.82 4.85
N VAL A 226 0.30 5.32 5.83
CA VAL A 226 -1.16 5.36 5.87
C VAL A 226 -1.54 6.39 6.93
N PHE A 227 -2.17 7.48 6.50
CA PHE A 227 -2.53 8.60 7.35
C PHE A 227 -4.03 8.84 7.34
N ASP A 228 -4.64 8.86 8.52
CA ASP A 228 -6.05 9.19 8.71
C ASP A 228 -6.23 10.52 9.45
N ALA A 229 -6.64 11.52 8.67
CA ALA A 229 -6.95 12.88 9.11
C ALA A 229 -8.44 13.05 9.48
N SER A 230 -9.28 12.03 9.33
CA SER A 230 -10.68 12.11 9.69
C SER A 230 -10.77 12.39 11.20
N GLN A 231 -11.52 13.42 11.59
CA GLN A 231 -11.58 13.86 12.99
C GLN A 231 -12.52 12.95 13.81
N GLY A 232 -12.34 11.64 13.73
CA GLY A 232 -13.18 10.61 14.32
C GLY A 232 -14.37 10.16 13.47
N GLY A 233 -14.43 10.60 12.21
CA GLY A 233 -15.39 10.10 11.22
C GLY A 233 -15.06 8.70 10.69
N SER A 234 -13.79 8.29 10.75
CA SER A 234 -13.30 7.04 10.20
C SER A 234 -12.42 6.23 11.16
N ALA A 235 -12.32 4.95 10.86
CA ALA A 235 -11.41 4.03 11.51
C ALA A 235 -10.54 3.28 10.47
N VAL A 236 -9.32 2.96 10.90
CA VAL A 236 -8.33 2.20 10.12
C VAL A 236 -8.12 0.85 10.80
N TYR A 237 -8.27 -0.21 10.02
CA TYR A 237 -8.12 -1.60 10.47
C TYR A 237 -7.02 -2.26 9.65
N LEU A 238 -5.98 -2.76 10.33
CA LEU A 238 -4.96 -3.61 9.72
C LEU A 238 -5.14 -5.05 10.20
N ARG A 239 -5.42 -5.94 9.26
CA ARG A 239 -5.64 -7.38 9.51
C ARG A 239 -4.66 -8.32 8.81
N ALA A 240 -3.98 -7.86 7.75
CA ALA A 240 -2.90 -8.62 7.11
C ALA A 240 -1.67 -8.57 7.99
N VAL A 241 -1.23 -9.73 8.47
CA VAL A 241 0.07 -9.83 9.13
C VAL A 241 0.87 -10.95 8.47
N GLN A 242 2.03 -10.59 7.92
CA GLN A 242 2.99 -11.60 7.48
C GLN A 242 3.64 -12.21 8.72
N LEU A 243 3.43 -13.51 8.91
CA LEU A 243 4.10 -14.28 9.95
C LEU A 243 5.48 -14.70 9.46
N GLY A 244 6.54 -14.23 10.12
CA GLY A 244 7.91 -14.59 9.77
C GLY A 244 8.93 -13.62 10.33
N PRO A 245 10.21 -13.99 10.38
CA PRO A 245 11.26 -13.02 10.69
C PRO A 245 11.27 -11.91 9.64
N HIS A 246 11.56 -10.68 10.08
CA HIS A 246 11.73 -9.57 9.15
C HIS A 246 12.93 -9.80 8.24
N ASN A 247 12.72 -9.78 6.93
CA ASN A 247 13.77 -9.81 5.94
C ASN A 247 14.30 -8.38 5.74
N LEU A 248 15.53 -8.14 6.17
CA LEU A 248 16.17 -6.83 6.06
C LEU A 248 16.68 -6.51 4.65
N ASN A 249 16.72 -7.50 3.75
CA ASN A 249 17.24 -7.36 2.39
C ASN A 249 16.30 -8.07 1.38
N PRO A 250 15.04 -7.64 1.25
CA PRO A 250 14.13 -8.19 0.27
C PRO A 250 14.63 -7.97 -1.15
N THR A 251 14.27 -8.90 -2.04
CA THR A 251 14.57 -8.83 -3.48
C THR A 251 13.35 -9.25 -4.29
N ASP A 252 13.31 -8.95 -5.59
CA ASP A 252 12.22 -9.38 -6.47
C ASP A 252 12.00 -10.91 -6.46
N ALA A 253 13.06 -11.67 -6.21
CA ALA A 253 13.01 -13.13 -6.11
C ALA A 253 12.63 -13.65 -4.71
N ASP A 254 12.83 -12.85 -3.67
CA ASP A 254 12.46 -13.16 -2.28
C ASP A 254 11.85 -11.92 -1.60
N PRO A 255 10.56 -11.66 -1.86
CA PRO A 255 9.83 -10.53 -1.31
C PRO A 255 9.24 -10.79 0.10
N SER A 256 9.66 -11.88 0.75
CA SER A 256 9.09 -12.36 2.00
C SER A 256 9.54 -11.53 3.23
N GLY A 257 8.84 -11.71 4.35
CA GLY A 257 9.20 -11.16 5.66
C GLY A 257 9.16 -9.64 5.74
N GLN A 258 8.19 -8.96 5.11
CA GLN A 258 8.06 -7.51 5.19
C GLN A 258 6.90 -7.09 6.10
N TYR A 259 6.94 -5.87 6.61
CA TYR A 259 5.80 -5.27 7.31
C TYR A 259 4.67 -4.98 6.32
N ALA A 260 3.43 -5.07 6.81
CA ALA A 260 2.27 -4.67 6.02
C ALA A 260 2.30 -3.18 5.67
N VAL A 261 2.76 -2.34 6.61
CA VAL A 261 3.04 -0.92 6.40
C VAL A 261 4.49 -0.65 6.83
N ASN A 262 5.32 -0.22 5.89
CA ASN A 262 6.75 0.01 6.11
C ASN A 262 7.08 1.48 6.41
N GLY A 263 6.17 2.44 6.21
CA GLY A 263 6.39 3.86 6.50
C GLY A 263 5.94 4.25 7.91
N GLU A 264 4.68 4.69 8.04
CA GLU A 264 4.01 4.96 9.31
C GLU A 264 2.52 4.59 9.18
N LEU A 265 1.87 4.22 10.29
CA LEU A 265 0.43 4.01 10.35
C LEU A 265 -0.15 4.94 11.42
N ILE A 266 -0.89 5.95 11.00
CA ILE A 266 -1.53 6.94 11.87
C ILE A 266 -3.02 6.96 11.58
N GLY A 267 -3.84 6.93 12.63
CA GLY A 267 -5.25 7.25 12.48
C GLY A 267 -5.92 7.60 13.78
N PHE A 268 -7.12 8.18 13.68
CA PHE A 268 -7.89 8.62 14.84
C PHE A 268 -8.35 7.42 15.68
N THR A 269 -8.80 6.36 15.02
CA THR A 269 -9.08 5.06 15.64
C THR A 269 -8.40 3.96 14.84
N MET A 270 -7.46 3.27 15.47
CA MET A 270 -6.69 2.19 14.87
C MET A 270 -6.98 0.87 15.57
N THR A 271 -7.35 -0.15 14.80
CA THR A 271 -7.42 -1.53 15.27
C THR A 271 -6.38 -2.37 14.53
N LEU A 272 -5.50 -3.00 15.30
CA LEU A 272 -4.49 -3.93 14.81
C LEU A 272 -4.87 -5.34 15.27
N ASP A 273 -5.31 -6.18 14.35
CA ASP A 273 -5.61 -7.57 14.64
C ASP A 273 -4.41 -8.45 14.30
N LEU A 274 -4.11 -9.45 15.15
CA LEU A 274 -3.19 -10.55 14.83
C LEU A 274 -3.87 -11.51 13.84
N GLY A 275 -4.22 -11.00 12.66
CA GLY A 275 -4.82 -11.77 11.58
C GLY A 275 -3.75 -12.51 10.80
N ASN A 276 -3.84 -13.84 10.75
CA ASN A 276 -3.00 -14.62 9.86
C ASN A 276 -3.48 -14.43 8.43
N ILE A 277 -2.55 -14.25 7.50
CA ILE A 277 -2.83 -14.44 6.09
C ILE A 277 -3.25 -15.92 5.89
N PHE A 278 -4.41 -16.19 5.29
CA PHE A 278 -4.96 -17.53 5.08
C PHE A 278 -3.98 -18.39 4.27
N GLY A 279 -3.51 -19.50 4.81
CA GLY A 279 -2.49 -20.35 4.16
C GLY A 279 -1.03 -19.98 4.47
N SER A 280 -0.78 -18.89 5.21
CA SER A 280 0.42 -18.87 6.05
C SER A 280 0.21 -19.90 7.16
N GLN A 281 1.20 -20.78 7.39
CA GLN A 281 1.15 -21.58 8.60
C GLN A 281 1.17 -20.61 9.78
N ALA A 282 0.20 -20.72 10.69
CA ALA A 282 0.34 -20.11 12.00
C ALA A 282 1.73 -20.51 12.52
N GLY A 283 2.55 -19.54 12.92
CA GLY A 283 3.70 -19.89 13.74
C GLY A 283 3.18 -20.74 14.89
N THR A 284 3.90 -21.80 15.26
CA THR A 284 3.58 -22.49 16.52
C THR A 284 3.49 -21.40 17.60
N PRO A 285 2.37 -21.32 18.36
CA PRO A 285 2.32 -20.48 19.53
C PRO A 285 3.57 -20.79 20.36
N PRO A 286 4.32 -19.81 20.85
CA PRO A 286 5.46 -20.10 21.70
C PRO A 286 4.99 -21.02 22.82
N ASP A 287 5.62 -22.18 22.93
CA ASP A 287 5.33 -23.14 23.98
C ASP A 287 5.79 -22.55 25.30
N CYS A 288 4.85 -21.95 26.03
CA CYS A 288 5.07 -21.41 27.37
C CYS A 288 5.00 -22.51 28.46
N SER A 289 5.12 -23.79 28.10
CA SER A 289 4.83 -24.91 28.99
C SER A 289 5.98 -25.88 29.22
N SER A 290 7.18 -25.38 29.53
CA SER A 290 8.09 -26.16 30.38
C SER A 290 9.15 -25.30 31.08
N GLY A 291 8.95 -25.08 32.38
CA GLY A 291 10.02 -24.91 33.37
C GLY A 291 10.91 -23.68 33.23
N THR A 292 10.53 -22.62 33.95
CA THR A 292 11.30 -21.37 34.15
C THR A 292 11.44 -20.55 32.86
N PRO A 293 10.75 -19.41 32.71
CA PRO A 293 10.83 -18.63 31.49
C PRO A 293 12.21 -17.98 31.38
N ASP A 294 13.07 -18.60 30.58
CA ASP A 294 14.29 -17.97 30.08
C ASP A 294 13.86 -16.99 28.97
N TRP A 295 13.53 -15.75 29.38
CA TRP A 295 13.15 -14.65 28.49
C TRP A 295 14.30 -14.21 27.58
N THR A 296 15.52 -14.70 27.81
CA THR A 296 16.72 -14.34 27.04
C THR A 296 16.95 -15.31 25.89
N GLY A 297 16.47 -14.96 24.69
CA GLY A 297 16.91 -15.59 23.43
C GLY A 297 15.87 -16.40 22.67
N HIS A 298 14.64 -16.52 23.16
CA HIS A 298 13.55 -17.19 22.44
C HIS A 298 12.46 -16.20 22.02
N TYR A 299 12.62 -15.63 20.83
CA TYR A 299 11.58 -14.83 20.17
C TYR A 299 10.52 -15.79 19.59
N GLY A 300 9.30 -15.79 20.15
CA GLY A 300 8.14 -16.26 19.39
C GLY A 300 8.02 -15.43 18.12
N LYS A 301 7.69 -16.02 16.95
CA LYS A 301 7.67 -15.28 15.68
C LYS A 301 6.63 -14.16 15.75
N PRO A 302 7.02 -12.87 15.88
CA PRO A 302 6.07 -11.78 15.90
C PRO A 302 5.54 -11.59 14.48
N GLY A 303 4.25 -11.32 14.35
CA GLY A 303 3.70 -10.88 13.07
C GLY A 303 4.19 -9.47 12.73
N LEU A 304 4.57 -9.24 11.47
CA LEU A 304 5.09 -7.96 11.00
C LEU A 304 3.94 -7.05 10.55
N MET A 305 3.47 -6.19 11.46
CA MET A 305 2.30 -5.33 11.22
C MET A 305 2.72 -3.96 10.68
N VAL A 306 3.50 -3.22 11.45
CA VAL A 306 3.89 -1.84 11.13
C VAL A 306 5.34 -1.61 11.54
N GLN A 307 6.08 -0.94 10.68
CA GLN A 307 7.39 -0.38 10.98
C GLN A 307 7.33 1.13 10.84
N TYR A 308 8.10 1.85 11.66
CA TYR A 308 8.51 3.22 11.36
C TYR A 308 9.78 3.20 10.51
N ASN A 309 9.70 3.62 9.24
CA ASN A 309 10.86 3.81 8.38
C ASN A 309 10.95 5.25 7.90
N LYS A 310 12.00 5.95 8.34
CA LYS A 310 12.25 7.36 7.99
C LYS A 310 12.38 7.64 6.48
N ASN A 311 12.68 6.63 5.67
CA ASN A 311 12.75 6.79 4.21
C ASN A 311 11.37 6.71 3.55
N PHE A 312 10.34 6.32 4.29
CA PHE A 312 8.96 6.13 3.84
C PHE A 312 7.94 6.78 4.79
N ALA A 313 8.41 7.64 5.71
CA ALA A 313 7.59 8.46 6.60
C ALA A 313 7.76 9.93 6.18
N PRO A 314 6.67 10.73 6.13
CA PRO A 314 6.76 12.15 5.80
C PRO A 314 7.71 12.90 6.76
N ALA A 315 8.57 13.75 6.21
CA ALA A 315 9.53 14.51 7.01
C ALA A 315 8.88 15.75 7.67
N PRO A 316 9.20 16.04 8.95
CA PRO A 316 8.77 17.27 9.60
C PRO A 316 9.18 18.53 8.84
N GLY A 317 8.22 19.42 8.55
CA GLY A 317 8.46 20.73 7.92
C GLY A 317 8.48 20.76 6.38
N VAL A 318 8.37 19.62 5.69
CA VAL A 318 8.12 19.56 4.23
C VAL A 318 6.67 19.23 3.93
N ASN A 319 6.13 18.23 4.63
CA ASN A 319 4.74 17.80 4.50
C ASN A 319 3.94 17.91 5.78
N SER A 320 4.57 18.23 6.92
CA SER A 320 3.86 18.43 8.19
C SER A 320 4.02 19.86 8.67
N TYR A 321 2.98 20.39 9.33
CA TYR A 321 2.99 21.72 9.93
C TYR A 321 2.46 21.67 11.36
N LEU A 322 3.01 22.54 12.21
CA LEU A 322 2.51 22.72 13.56
C LEU A 322 1.15 23.45 13.49
N VAL A 323 0.08 22.78 13.91
CA VAL A 323 -1.20 23.43 14.17
C VAL A 323 -1.13 24.03 15.58
N ILE A 324 -1.18 25.37 15.67
CA ILE A 324 -1.32 26.09 16.95
C ILE A 324 -2.81 26.27 17.25
#